data_AF-A0A922NCC1-F1
#
_entry.id   AF-A0A922NCC1-F1
#
_cell.length_a   1.000
_cell.length_b   1.000
_cell.length_c   1.000
_cell.angle_alpha   90.00
_cell.angle_beta   90.00
_cell.angle_gamma   90.00
#
_symmetry.space_group_name_H-M   'P 1'
#
loop_
_entity.id
_entity.type
_entity.pdbx_description
1 polymer ?
#
loop_
_entity_poly.entity_id
_entity_poly.type
_entity_poly.pdbx_seq_one_letter_code
_entity_poly.pdbx_strand_id
1 'polypeptide(L)'
;MWNVASQGCAHAALMISRMPAAPPQFPSSSSSAPAPHKPKTSPLPARLLPYQQHPTNTLAPICHPANALATIPSPPPTPTTSPATVPPPPPPRKNPVWRRRTGSSHHRPVLNSKAHASMEPRRRPEYNLEIFADAACVKDVVKAILHTIFFHRYFTSISPLTRDLLDLTLPAIDDVDLETLIEQKTFALVRAIDSTHQPRGRGQIVVQFFEKKRRKTYFFGKADEDVCWEQWTLDVTLAQPRTETDVLKVRRAMTKSLEKAAHKIIAIVNRDKDHIPPITTTDANPFPYQIVVNPKSVNENDWRPRIGLF
;
A
#
# COMPACT_ATOMS: atom_id res chain seq x y z
N MET A 1 -20.44 8.44 2.16
CA MET A 1 -20.86 7.82 0.89
C MET A 1 -19.72 6.97 0.35
N TRP A 2 -19.69 5.69 0.72
CA TRP A 2 -18.90 4.66 0.03
C TRP A 2 -19.90 3.59 -0.39
N ASN A 3 -20.49 3.74 -1.58
CA ASN A 3 -21.50 2.80 -2.07
C ASN A 3 -21.64 2.80 -3.59
N VAL A 4 -20.59 2.37 -4.30
CA VAL A 4 -20.66 1.89 -5.69
C VAL A 4 -19.66 0.74 -5.85
N ALA A 5 -20.05 -0.30 -6.59
CA ALA A 5 -19.21 -1.41 -7.07
C ALA A 5 -18.74 -2.50 -6.07
N SER A 6 -19.65 -3.06 -5.27
CA SER A 6 -19.51 -4.44 -4.74
C SER A 6 -19.98 -5.49 -5.77
N GLN A 7 -19.53 -5.36 -7.02
CA GLN A 7 -19.87 -6.24 -8.14
C GLN A 7 -18.68 -6.27 -9.11
N GLY A 8 -17.77 -7.23 -8.89
CA GLY A 8 -16.55 -7.38 -9.68
C GLY A 8 -15.58 -8.48 -9.22
N CYS A 9 -15.55 -8.81 -7.92
CA CYS A 9 -14.62 -9.82 -7.37
C CYS A 9 -15.16 -11.26 -7.34
N ALA A 10 -16.27 -11.56 -8.00
CA ALA A 10 -16.99 -12.85 -7.89
C ALA A 10 -16.73 -13.84 -9.04
N HIS A 11 -15.67 -13.66 -9.85
CA HIS A 11 -15.45 -14.49 -11.05
C HIS A 11 -14.01 -15.00 -11.26
N ALA A 12 -13.19 -14.98 -10.21
CA ALA A 12 -11.84 -15.57 -10.19
C ALA A 12 -11.59 -16.53 -9.01
N ALA A 13 -12.64 -16.93 -8.29
CA ALA A 13 -12.57 -17.78 -7.09
C ALA A 13 -13.48 -19.03 -7.20
N LEU A 14 -13.60 -19.60 -8.40
CA LEU A 14 -14.55 -20.69 -8.68
C LEU A 14 -13.93 -21.79 -9.56
N MET A 15 -12.89 -22.45 -9.03
CA MET A 15 -12.43 -23.79 -9.40
C MET A 15 -11.60 -24.36 -8.23
N ILE A 16 -12.24 -25.14 -7.36
CA ILE A 16 -11.75 -26.33 -6.62
C ILE A 16 -12.86 -26.67 -5.62
N SER A 17 -13.56 -27.78 -5.87
CA SER A 17 -14.65 -28.27 -5.02
C SER A 17 -14.29 -29.62 -4.44
N ARG A 18 -14.45 -29.74 -3.11
CA ARG A 18 -14.66 -30.96 -2.33
C ARG A 18 -13.68 -32.14 -2.49
N MET A 19 -12.94 -32.41 -1.40
CA MET A 19 -12.75 -33.76 -0.86
C MET A 19 -12.82 -33.72 0.69
N PRO A 20 -13.18 -34.84 1.38
CA PRO A 20 -13.61 -34.80 2.79
C PRO A 20 -12.49 -35.05 3.81
N ALA A 21 -12.79 -34.75 5.09
CA ALA A 21 -11.90 -34.97 6.23
C ALA A 21 -11.77 -36.46 6.63
N ALA A 22 -10.63 -36.82 7.21
CA ALA A 22 -10.33 -38.13 7.79
C ALA A 22 -10.15 -38.04 9.33
N PRO A 23 -10.48 -39.09 10.10
CA PRO A 23 -10.60 -39.03 11.56
C PRO A 23 -9.26 -39.25 12.31
N PRO A 24 -9.17 -38.88 13.61
CA PRO A 24 -7.98 -39.07 14.42
C PRO A 24 -7.81 -40.53 14.87
N GLN A 25 -6.56 -40.99 15.00
CA GLN A 25 -6.22 -42.27 15.64
C GLN A 25 -5.33 -42.03 16.86
N PHE A 26 -5.81 -42.47 18.03
CA PHE A 26 -4.97 -42.77 19.19
C PHE A 26 -4.39 -44.18 19.05
N PRO A 27 -3.32 -44.49 19.78
CA PRO A 27 -3.47 -45.59 20.74
C PRO A 27 -2.96 -45.27 22.16
N SER A 28 -3.69 -45.77 23.14
CA SER A 28 -3.24 -46.01 24.52
C SER A 28 -2.24 -47.21 24.55
N SER A 29 -1.40 -47.43 25.58
CA SER A 29 -1.80 -47.81 26.94
C SER A 29 -0.59 -47.91 27.90
N SER A 30 -0.84 -47.78 29.22
CA SER A 30 -0.16 -48.43 30.39
C SER A 30 1.36 -48.69 30.37
N SER A 31 2.17 -48.46 31.41
CA SER A 31 1.96 -48.29 32.87
C SER A 31 3.28 -47.78 33.50
N SER A 32 3.51 -47.62 34.81
CA SER A 32 2.78 -47.83 36.08
C SER A 32 3.44 -47.01 37.21
N ALA A 33 2.73 -46.73 38.31
CA ALA A 33 3.30 -46.10 39.52
C ALA A 33 3.79 -47.15 40.56
N PRO A 34 4.60 -46.75 41.55
CA PRO A 34 4.02 -46.64 42.90
C PRO A 34 4.36 -45.31 43.63
N ALA A 35 3.70 -45.08 44.76
CA ALA A 35 3.65 -43.81 45.49
C ALA A 35 4.44 -43.86 46.85
N PRO A 36 4.15 -43.05 47.90
CA PRO A 36 5.12 -42.03 48.33
C PRO A 36 5.57 -42.12 49.80
N HIS A 37 6.65 -41.40 50.15
CA HIS A 37 7.05 -41.18 51.55
C HIS A 37 6.76 -39.75 52.04
N LYS A 38 6.42 -39.66 53.33
CA LYS A 38 5.84 -38.48 54.02
C LYS A 38 6.90 -37.57 54.70
N PRO A 39 6.54 -36.35 55.13
CA PRO A 39 7.48 -35.26 55.42
C PRO A 39 7.94 -35.19 56.89
N LYS A 40 8.87 -34.27 57.18
CA LYS A 40 9.16 -33.78 58.54
C LYS A 40 8.69 -32.33 58.74
N THR A 41 7.99 -32.13 59.85
CA THR A 41 7.67 -30.87 60.55
C THR A 41 8.96 -30.11 60.97
N SER A 42 8.98 -28.80 61.25
CA SER A 42 8.19 -28.05 62.26
C SER A 42 8.26 -26.51 62.07
N PRO A 43 7.52 -25.69 62.86
CA PRO A 43 7.11 -24.32 62.49
C PRO A 43 7.77 -23.17 63.29
N LEU A 44 7.45 -21.90 62.95
CA LEU A 44 7.25 -20.75 63.87
C LEU A 44 6.36 -19.66 63.19
N PRO A 45 5.75 -18.69 63.92
CA PRO A 45 4.41 -18.18 63.56
C PRO A 45 4.33 -16.79 62.93
N ALA A 46 3.28 -16.58 62.12
CA ALA A 46 2.80 -15.25 61.73
C ALA A 46 1.81 -14.69 62.76
N ARG A 47 1.91 -13.40 63.08
CA ARG A 47 1.05 -12.71 64.05
C ARG A 47 0.00 -11.87 63.32
N LEU A 48 -1.26 -12.05 63.70
CA LEU A 48 -2.43 -11.41 63.08
C LEU A 48 -2.50 -9.90 63.36
N LEU A 49 -2.94 -9.13 62.36
CA LEU A 49 -3.54 -7.80 62.54
C LEU A 49 -4.93 -7.79 61.84
N PRO A 50 -5.97 -7.21 62.45
CA PRO A 50 -7.30 -7.15 61.85
C PRO A 50 -7.44 -6.00 60.85
N TYR A 51 -8.02 -6.27 59.69
CA TYR A 51 -8.49 -5.24 58.76
C TYR A 51 -9.98 -4.99 59.00
N GLN A 52 -10.34 -3.77 59.40
CA GLN A 52 -11.73 -3.39 59.71
C GLN A 52 -12.47 -2.93 58.44
N GLN A 53 -13.79 -3.13 58.41
CA GLN A 53 -14.63 -3.00 57.22
C GLN A 53 -15.54 -1.76 57.24
N HIS A 54 -15.75 -1.18 56.04
CA HIS A 54 -16.95 -0.43 55.60
C HIS A 54 -17.21 0.97 56.24
N PRO A 55 -18.04 1.86 55.62
CA PRO A 55 -18.99 1.61 54.53
C PRO A 55 -18.90 2.51 53.27
N THR A 56 -19.79 2.17 52.34
CA THR A 56 -20.13 2.85 51.08
C THR A 56 -20.83 4.20 51.28
N ASN A 57 -20.80 5.05 50.25
CA ASN A 57 -21.83 6.07 50.02
C ASN A 57 -22.10 6.21 48.51
N THR A 58 -23.38 6.43 48.15
CA THR A 58 -23.93 6.44 46.78
C THR A 58 -24.92 7.61 46.66
N LEU A 59 -25.27 8.03 45.44
CA LEU A 59 -26.27 9.07 45.06
C LEU A 59 -25.78 10.53 45.27
N ALA A 60 -26.15 11.54 44.47
CA ALA A 60 -26.92 11.64 43.21
C ALA A 60 -26.66 13.04 42.58
N PRO A 61 -27.12 13.36 41.33
CA PRO A 61 -26.63 14.53 40.58
C PRO A 61 -27.33 15.86 40.92
N ILE A 62 -26.67 16.98 40.58
CA ILE A 62 -27.25 18.34 40.61
C ILE A 62 -27.39 18.87 39.18
N CYS A 63 -28.55 19.47 38.89
CA CYS A 63 -28.97 19.92 37.56
C CYS A 63 -28.27 21.19 37.07
N HIS A 64 -28.34 21.39 35.75
CA HIS A 64 -28.04 22.65 35.06
C HIS A 64 -28.85 23.84 35.62
N PRO A 65 -28.37 25.06 35.34
CA PRO A 65 -29.23 26.00 34.61
C PRO A 65 -28.69 26.27 33.21
N ALA A 66 -29.60 26.35 32.24
CA ALA A 66 -29.30 26.83 30.90
C ALA A 66 -28.97 28.33 30.93
N ASN A 67 -28.13 28.81 30.01
CA ASN A 67 -28.11 30.24 29.71
C ASN A 67 -27.68 30.58 28.27
N ALA A 68 -28.44 31.52 27.70
CA ALA A 68 -28.11 32.41 26.58
C ALA A 68 -27.54 31.79 25.28
N LEU A 69 -28.46 31.54 24.33
CA LEU A 69 -28.17 31.49 22.90
C LEU A 69 -27.66 32.86 22.41
N ALA A 70 -26.35 33.01 22.21
CA ALA A 70 -25.76 34.24 21.67
C ALA A 70 -25.97 34.32 20.15
N THR A 71 -26.96 35.09 19.73
CA THR A 71 -27.24 35.35 18.30
C THR A 71 -26.15 36.22 17.70
N ILE A 72 -25.33 35.67 16.81
CA ILE A 72 -24.32 36.42 16.05
C ILE A 72 -25.04 37.15 14.90
N PRO A 73 -24.97 38.49 14.80
CA PRO A 73 -25.57 39.22 13.68
C PRO A 73 -24.79 38.97 12.38
N SER A 74 -25.51 38.71 11.30
CA SER A 74 -24.93 38.47 9.97
C SER A 74 -24.34 39.75 9.35
N PRO A 75 -23.22 39.67 8.59
CA PRO A 75 -22.70 40.81 7.86
C PRO A 75 -23.62 41.21 6.69
N PRO A 76 -23.66 42.49 6.30
CA PRO A 76 -24.50 42.97 5.21
C PRO A 76 -24.02 42.46 3.83
N PRO A 77 -24.92 42.29 2.86
CA PRO A 77 -24.56 41.83 1.51
C PRO A 77 -23.72 42.87 0.76
N THR A 78 -22.64 42.42 0.13
CA THR A 78 -21.85 43.23 -0.80
C THR A 78 -22.60 43.46 -2.11
N PRO A 79 -22.47 44.64 -2.75
CA PRO A 79 -23.18 44.95 -3.98
C PRO A 79 -22.70 44.09 -5.16
N THR A 80 -23.66 43.45 -5.82
CA THR A 80 -23.46 42.64 -7.02
C THR A 80 -22.90 43.48 -8.17
N THR A 81 -21.64 43.25 -8.54
CA THR A 81 -21.09 43.77 -9.80
C THR A 81 -21.38 42.75 -10.91
N SER A 82 -22.25 43.12 -11.86
CA SER A 82 -22.57 42.25 -13.01
C SER A 82 -21.33 42.02 -13.90
N PRO A 83 -21.19 40.83 -14.49
CA PRO A 83 -20.06 40.52 -15.36
C PRO A 83 -20.19 41.27 -16.69
N ALA A 84 -19.15 42.01 -17.08
CA ALA A 84 -19.06 42.62 -18.40
C ALA A 84 -19.00 41.52 -19.49
N THR A 85 -19.89 41.61 -20.47
CA THR A 85 -20.01 40.64 -21.56
C THR A 85 -18.78 40.67 -22.47
N VAL A 86 -17.99 39.59 -22.45
CA VAL A 86 -16.93 39.36 -23.45
C VAL A 86 -17.57 38.81 -24.73
N PRO A 87 -17.41 39.45 -25.90
CA PRO A 87 -17.93 38.93 -27.16
C PRO A 87 -17.13 37.70 -27.63
N PRO A 88 -17.77 36.69 -28.25
CA PRO A 88 -17.09 35.50 -28.75
C PRO A 88 -16.22 35.78 -29.99
N PRO A 89 -15.13 35.02 -30.21
CA PRO A 89 -14.28 35.17 -31.38
C PRO A 89 -14.96 34.68 -32.67
N PRO A 90 -14.61 35.23 -33.85
CA PRO A 90 -15.23 34.85 -35.12
C PRO A 90 -14.79 33.45 -35.61
N PRO A 91 -15.65 32.74 -36.37
CA PRO A 91 -15.35 31.40 -36.86
C PRO A 91 -14.28 31.39 -37.97
N PRO A 92 -13.51 30.30 -38.10
CA PRO A 92 -12.46 30.18 -39.11
C PRO A 92 -13.03 30.13 -40.54
N ARG A 93 -12.36 30.84 -41.46
CA ARG A 93 -12.73 30.90 -42.88
C ARG A 93 -12.55 29.54 -43.56
N LYS A 94 -13.62 29.05 -44.21
CA LYS A 94 -13.56 27.89 -45.11
C LYS A 94 -13.02 28.32 -46.46
N ASN A 95 -11.80 27.90 -46.83
CA ASN A 95 -11.32 28.05 -48.21
C ASN A 95 -12.00 26.99 -49.12
N PRO A 96 -12.47 27.37 -50.32
CA PRO A 96 -13.21 26.47 -51.19
C PRO A 96 -12.31 25.60 -52.08
N VAL A 97 -12.78 24.37 -52.29
CA VAL A 97 -12.79 23.64 -53.57
C VAL A 97 -11.48 23.57 -54.38
N TRP A 98 -10.95 22.34 -54.49
CA TRP A 98 -10.56 21.82 -55.81
C TRP A 98 -11.40 20.60 -56.17
N ARG A 99 -11.89 20.60 -57.41
CA ARG A 99 -12.90 19.66 -57.92
C ARG A 99 -12.24 18.59 -58.81
N ARG A 100 -12.40 17.33 -58.39
CA ARG A 100 -12.65 16.12 -59.22
C ARG A 100 -11.72 15.86 -60.43
N ARG A 101 -11.01 14.72 -60.41
CA ARG A 101 -10.87 13.84 -61.59
C ARG A 101 -11.20 12.40 -61.23
N THR A 102 -11.82 11.73 -62.19
CA THR A 102 -12.27 10.33 -62.17
C THR A 102 -11.36 9.49 -63.06
N GLY A 103 -11.13 8.23 -62.69
CA GLY A 103 -10.32 7.24 -63.42
C GLY A 103 -9.89 6.15 -62.44
N SER A 104 -10.75 5.15 -62.21
CA SER A 104 -10.83 3.90 -62.97
C SER A 104 -9.71 2.91 -62.60
N SER A 105 -10.13 1.81 -61.97
CA SER A 105 -9.51 0.48 -61.84
C SER A 105 -7.98 0.36 -61.86
N HIS A 106 -7.42 -0.33 -60.85
CA HIS A 106 -6.64 -1.56 -61.03
C HIS A 106 -6.50 -2.27 -59.68
N HIS A 107 -6.84 -3.56 -59.63
CA HIS A 107 -6.72 -4.35 -58.40
C HIS A 107 -5.23 -4.53 -58.02
N ARG A 108 -4.89 -4.25 -56.76
CA ARG A 108 -3.74 -4.85 -56.08
C ARG A 108 -4.22 -5.39 -54.74
N PRO A 109 -3.91 -6.65 -54.38
CA PRO A 109 -4.14 -7.10 -53.02
C PRO A 109 -3.19 -6.32 -52.12
N VAL A 110 -3.76 -5.53 -51.20
CA VAL A 110 -2.99 -4.97 -50.09
C VAL A 110 -2.52 -6.19 -49.29
N LEU A 111 -1.23 -6.53 -49.39
CA LEU A 111 -0.66 -7.48 -48.46
C LEU A 111 -0.95 -6.95 -47.08
N ASN A 112 -1.64 -7.77 -46.28
CA ASN A 112 -1.85 -7.52 -44.88
C ASN A 112 -0.48 -7.43 -44.22
N SER A 113 0.04 -6.20 -44.11
CA SER A 113 1.13 -5.88 -43.22
C SER A 113 0.58 -6.11 -41.82
N LYS A 114 0.66 -7.37 -41.37
CA LYS A 114 0.80 -7.67 -39.95
C LYS A 114 1.83 -6.68 -39.46
N ALA A 115 1.38 -5.68 -38.72
CA ALA A 115 2.28 -4.81 -38.01
C ALA A 115 3.12 -5.77 -37.17
N HIS A 116 4.36 -5.94 -37.58
CA HIS A 116 5.38 -6.50 -36.72
C HIS A 116 5.44 -5.45 -35.62
N ALA A 117 4.66 -5.67 -34.56
CA ALA A 117 4.62 -4.80 -33.42
C ALA A 117 6.04 -4.83 -32.89
N SER A 118 6.82 -3.81 -33.27
CA SER A 118 8.16 -3.62 -32.77
C SER A 118 7.98 -3.69 -31.27
N MET A 119 8.59 -4.71 -30.66
CA MET A 119 8.60 -4.87 -29.22
C MET A 119 9.58 -3.84 -28.68
N GLU A 120 9.22 -2.57 -28.87
CA GLU A 120 9.78 -1.45 -28.15
C GLU A 120 9.75 -1.86 -26.68
N PRO A 121 10.91 -1.95 -26.01
CA PRO A 121 10.93 -2.32 -24.60
C PRO A 121 10.11 -1.28 -23.86
N ARG A 122 8.84 -1.62 -23.53
CA ARG A 122 7.94 -0.70 -22.83
C ARG A 122 8.67 -0.29 -21.57
N ARG A 123 9.03 1.00 -21.48
CA ARG A 123 9.68 1.55 -20.31
C ARG A 123 8.84 1.15 -19.10
N ARG A 124 9.45 0.42 -18.15
CA ARG A 124 8.77 -0.08 -16.94
C ARG A 124 7.96 1.07 -16.32
N PRO A 125 6.69 0.86 -15.96
CA PRO A 125 5.94 1.89 -15.24
C PRO A 125 6.58 2.22 -13.89
N GLU A 126 6.77 3.51 -13.66
CA GLU A 126 7.39 4.09 -12.47
C GLU A 126 6.40 5.05 -11.81
N TYR A 127 5.98 4.77 -10.58
CA TYR A 127 4.96 5.52 -9.87
C TYR A 127 5.51 6.18 -8.60
N ASN A 128 5.47 7.51 -8.52
CA ASN A 128 5.97 8.26 -7.36
C ASN A 128 4.81 8.67 -6.43
N LEU A 129 4.94 8.41 -5.13
CA LEU A 129 3.99 8.76 -4.07
C LEU A 129 4.66 9.74 -3.09
N GLU A 130 4.05 10.90 -2.86
CA GLU A 130 4.53 11.88 -1.88
C GLU A 130 3.90 11.58 -0.52
N ILE A 131 4.72 11.28 0.49
CA ILE A 131 4.26 10.89 1.82
C ILE A 131 4.74 11.93 2.85
N PHE A 132 3.81 12.46 3.63
CA PHE A 132 4.09 13.39 4.73
C PHE A 132 3.60 12.79 6.05
N ALA A 133 4.50 12.65 7.02
CA ALA A 133 4.21 12.07 8.35
C ALA A 133 5.10 12.67 9.43
N ASP A 134 4.71 12.57 10.70
CA ASP A 134 5.56 12.92 11.85
C ASP A 134 6.37 11.71 12.36
N ALA A 135 7.29 11.95 13.30
CA ALA A 135 8.13 10.90 13.87
C ALA A 135 7.37 9.83 14.67
N ALA A 136 6.15 10.13 15.14
CA ALA A 136 5.32 9.17 15.86
C ALA A 136 4.66 8.17 14.91
N CYS A 137 4.09 8.66 13.80
CA CYS A 137 3.28 7.84 12.89
C CYS A 137 3.99 7.43 11.58
N VAL A 138 5.18 7.96 11.26
CA VAL A 138 5.90 7.65 10.00
C VAL A 138 6.04 6.15 9.72
N LYS A 139 6.26 5.33 10.76
CA LYS A 139 6.36 3.87 10.60
C LYS A 139 5.04 3.30 10.10
N ASP A 140 3.95 3.52 10.82
CA ASP A 140 2.65 2.95 10.46
C ASP A 140 2.11 3.51 9.14
N VAL A 141 2.35 4.80 8.84
CA VAL A 141 1.99 5.42 7.56
C VAL A 141 2.71 4.73 6.41
N VAL A 142 4.03 4.49 6.52
CA VAL A 142 4.79 3.79 5.48
C VAL A 142 4.35 2.33 5.37
N LYS A 143 4.17 1.60 6.49
CA LYS A 143 3.67 0.21 6.48
C LYS A 143 2.31 0.13 5.78
N ALA A 144 1.33 0.96 6.15
CA ALA A 144 -0.01 0.92 5.56
C ALA A 144 -0.03 1.17 4.04
N ILE A 145 0.82 2.08 3.55
CA ILE A 145 0.94 2.37 2.10
C ILE A 145 1.61 1.20 1.37
N LEU A 146 2.65 0.60 1.95
CA LEU A 146 3.30 -0.59 1.38
C LEU A 146 2.32 -1.77 1.31
N HIS A 147 1.59 -2.08 2.39
CA HIS A 147 0.54 -3.10 2.38
C HIS A 147 -0.55 -2.81 1.34
N THR A 148 -0.95 -1.55 1.16
CA THR A 148 -1.93 -1.17 0.12
C THR A 148 -1.40 -1.44 -1.29
N ILE A 149 -0.10 -1.21 -1.56
CA ILE A 149 0.53 -1.56 -2.85
C ILE A 149 0.57 -3.08 -3.03
N PHE A 150 1.08 -3.82 -2.04
CA PHE A 150 1.16 -5.28 -2.12
C PHE A 150 -0.22 -5.93 -2.25
N PHE A 151 -1.27 -5.42 -1.58
CA PHE A 151 -2.63 -5.95 -1.72
C PHE A 151 -3.16 -5.94 -3.17
N HIS A 152 -2.65 -5.04 -4.01
CA HIS A 152 -3.01 -4.95 -5.43
C HIS A 152 -1.99 -5.57 -6.40
N ARG A 153 -0.87 -6.13 -5.89
CA ARG A 153 0.30 -6.56 -6.66
C ARG A 153 0.99 -7.83 -6.18
N TYR A 154 0.54 -8.43 -5.08
CA TYR A 154 0.99 -9.70 -4.56
C TYR A 154 0.00 -10.78 -5.01
N PHE A 155 0.47 -11.67 -5.88
CA PHE A 155 -0.37 -12.66 -6.58
C PHE A 155 -0.30 -14.05 -5.93
N THR A 156 0.15 -14.11 -4.68
CA THR A 156 0.02 -15.29 -3.81
C THR A 156 -1.43 -15.42 -3.31
N SER A 157 -1.78 -16.59 -2.78
CA SER A 157 -3.02 -16.77 -2.04
C SER A 157 -2.94 -16.03 -0.69
N ILE A 158 -3.54 -14.84 -0.61
CA ILE A 158 -3.57 -14.00 0.59
C ILE A 158 -4.92 -14.02 1.32
N SER A 159 -4.88 -13.96 2.64
CA SER A 159 -6.04 -13.59 3.46
C SER A 159 -6.15 -12.06 3.50
N PRO A 160 -7.29 -11.47 3.10
CA PRO A 160 -7.49 -10.02 3.18
C PRO A 160 -7.69 -9.59 4.64
N LEU A 161 -6.90 -8.60 5.07
CA LEU A 161 -7.05 -7.93 6.36
C LEU A 161 -7.37 -6.44 6.13
N THR A 162 -7.90 -5.77 7.14
CA THR A 162 -8.03 -4.30 7.17
C THR A 162 -7.31 -3.74 8.38
N ARG A 163 -6.63 -2.60 8.21
CA ARG A 163 -5.96 -1.88 9.29
C ARG A 163 -6.42 -0.43 9.33
N ASP A 164 -6.87 0.00 10.50
CA ASP A 164 -7.21 1.40 10.75
C ASP A 164 -5.94 2.19 11.07
N LEU A 165 -5.81 3.35 10.43
CA LEU A 165 -4.74 4.31 10.68
C LEU A 165 -5.21 5.73 10.41
N LEU A 166 -5.08 6.59 11.42
CA LEU A 166 -5.66 7.94 11.44
C LEU A 166 -7.17 7.85 11.21
N ASP A 167 -7.69 8.56 10.19
CA ASP A 167 -9.10 8.61 9.86
C ASP A 167 -9.45 7.69 8.66
N LEU A 168 -8.62 6.66 8.39
CA LEU A 168 -8.74 5.73 7.24
C LEU A 168 -8.64 4.26 7.65
N THR A 169 -9.45 3.42 7.00
CA THR A 169 -9.32 1.95 6.99
C THR A 169 -8.67 1.52 5.68
N LEU A 170 -7.52 0.85 5.72
CA LEU A 170 -6.73 0.47 4.55
C LEU A 170 -6.59 -1.07 4.44
N PRO A 171 -6.49 -1.62 3.22
CA PRO A 171 -6.29 -3.04 3.05
C PRO A 171 -4.88 -3.46 3.49
N ALA A 172 -4.81 -4.64 4.10
CA ALA A 172 -3.58 -5.27 4.57
C ALA A 172 -3.54 -6.74 4.13
N ILE A 173 -2.36 -7.34 4.23
CA ILE A 173 -2.09 -8.74 3.91
C ILE A 173 -1.63 -9.40 5.20
N ASP A 174 -2.27 -10.51 5.55
CA ASP A 174 -1.86 -11.38 6.66
C ASP A 174 -0.79 -12.39 6.16
N ASP A 175 0.45 -11.91 6.06
CA ASP A 175 1.65 -12.66 5.67
C ASP A 175 2.83 -12.23 6.55
N VAL A 176 3.36 -13.17 7.33
CA VAL A 176 4.37 -12.89 8.36
C VAL A 176 5.73 -12.50 7.78
N ASP A 177 6.11 -13.09 6.65
CA ASP A 177 7.40 -12.81 5.99
C ASP A 177 7.35 -11.43 5.33
N LEU A 178 6.20 -11.07 4.74
CA LEU A 178 5.95 -9.76 4.15
C LEU A 178 5.88 -8.64 5.21
N GLU A 179 5.11 -8.81 6.31
CA GLU A 179 5.07 -7.83 7.41
C GLU A 179 6.47 -7.65 8.02
N THR A 180 7.21 -8.74 8.26
CA THR A 180 8.59 -8.68 8.78
C THR A 180 9.52 -7.90 7.85
N LEU A 181 9.45 -8.14 6.53
CA LEU A 181 10.24 -7.40 5.55
C LEU A 181 9.84 -5.91 5.52
N ILE A 182 8.54 -5.61 5.49
CA ILE A 182 8.00 -4.24 5.50
C ILE A 182 8.47 -3.49 6.75
N GLU A 183 8.41 -4.12 7.92
CA GLU A 183 8.87 -3.55 9.18
C GLU A 183 10.38 -3.29 9.20
N GLN A 184 11.20 -4.26 8.80
CA GLN A 184 12.67 -4.09 8.71
C GLN A 184 13.05 -2.92 7.80
N LYS A 185 12.39 -2.79 6.64
CA LYS A 185 12.67 -1.74 5.66
C LYS A 185 12.16 -0.38 6.13
N THR A 186 11.00 -0.34 6.78
CA THR A 186 10.47 0.87 7.41
C THR A 186 11.37 1.36 8.55
N PHE A 187 11.90 0.44 9.38
CA PHE A 187 12.86 0.77 10.43
C PHE A 187 14.18 1.31 9.85
N ALA A 188 14.70 0.68 8.78
CA ALA A 188 15.88 1.16 8.07
C ALA A 188 15.66 2.55 7.44
N LEU A 189 14.47 2.82 6.90
CA LEU A 189 14.09 4.13 6.37
C LEU A 189 14.12 5.21 7.46
N VAL A 190 13.46 4.98 8.60
CA VAL A 190 13.43 5.96 9.71
C VAL A 190 14.86 6.24 10.19
N ARG A 191 15.67 5.21 10.44
CA ARG A 191 17.08 5.38 10.81
C ARG A 191 17.91 6.16 9.77
N ALA A 192 17.59 6.02 8.49
CA ALA A 192 18.27 6.75 7.43
C ALA A 192 17.82 8.22 7.33
N ILE A 193 16.54 8.51 7.61
CA ILE A 193 15.99 9.87 7.73
C ILE A 193 16.59 10.61 8.93
N ASP A 194 16.72 9.93 10.08
CA ASP A 194 17.31 10.48 11.30
C ASP A 194 18.83 10.66 11.21
N SER A 195 19.49 10.00 10.27
CA SER A 195 20.94 10.12 10.09
C SER A 195 21.32 11.50 9.51
N THR A 196 22.29 12.17 10.15
CA THR A 196 22.77 13.54 9.86
C THR A 196 23.21 13.78 8.41
N HIS A 197 23.33 12.74 7.59
CA HIS A 197 23.73 12.82 6.18
C HIS A 197 22.57 13.07 5.21
N GLN A 198 21.29 13.04 5.65
CA GLN A 198 20.15 13.39 4.80
C GLN A 198 19.70 14.85 4.99
N PRO A 199 19.78 15.71 3.95
CA PRO A 199 19.27 17.07 4.07
C PRO A 199 17.74 17.07 4.20
N ARG A 200 17.25 17.73 5.27
CA ARG A 200 15.83 18.08 5.52
C ARG A 200 14.89 16.97 6.00
N GLY A 201 15.38 15.90 6.62
CA GLY A 201 14.51 14.87 7.21
C GLY A 201 13.63 14.17 6.16
N ARG A 202 14.21 13.88 5.00
CA ARG A 202 13.55 13.17 3.90
C ARG A 202 14.23 11.84 3.66
N GLY A 203 13.46 10.87 3.19
CA GLY A 203 13.95 9.55 2.80
C GLY A 203 13.07 8.99 1.69
N GLN A 204 13.56 7.96 1.02
CA GLN A 204 12.87 7.31 -0.07
C GLN A 204 12.83 5.81 0.18
N ILE A 205 11.69 5.17 -0.10
CA ILE A 205 11.56 3.72 -0.10
C ILE A 205 10.91 3.29 -1.41
N VAL A 206 11.49 2.28 -2.06
CA VAL A 206 11.11 1.84 -3.40
C VAL A 206 10.73 0.37 -3.36
N VAL A 207 9.58 0.05 -3.93
CA VAL A 207 9.10 -1.32 -4.18
C VAL A 207 9.27 -1.61 -5.67
N GLN A 208 9.86 -2.75 -6.00
CA GLN A 208 10.04 -3.23 -7.37
C GLN A 208 9.43 -4.63 -7.49
N PHE A 209 8.71 -4.88 -8.58
CA PHE A 209 8.17 -6.19 -8.94
C PHE A 209 8.86 -6.72 -10.20
N PHE A 210 9.18 -8.02 -10.20
CA PHE A 210 10.02 -8.68 -11.20
C PHE A 210 9.31 -9.87 -11.86
N GLU A 211 9.77 -10.22 -13.05
CA GLU A 211 9.39 -11.43 -13.80
C GLU A 211 10.64 -12.29 -13.99
N LYS A 212 10.58 -13.58 -13.62
CA LYS A 212 11.67 -14.54 -13.86
C LYS A 212 11.72 -14.92 -15.34
N LYS A 213 12.52 -14.21 -16.14
CA LYS A 213 12.63 -14.45 -17.58
C LYS A 213 13.70 -15.49 -17.90
N ARG A 214 13.27 -16.73 -18.16
CA ARG A 214 14.15 -17.79 -18.65
C ARG A 214 14.61 -17.53 -20.09
N ARG A 215 15.83 -17.04 -20.28
CA ARG A 215 16.41 -16.85 -21.62
C ARG A 215 16.83 -18.18 -22.24
N LYS A 216 16.38 -18.41 -23.47
CA LYS A 216 16.81 -19.56 -24.29
C LYS A 216 18.12 -19.23 -25.01
N THR A 217 19.22 -19.22 -24.26
CA THR A 217 20.57 -19.12 -24.85
C THR A 217 20.90 -20.44 -25.55
N TYR A 218 21.07 -20.41 -26.88
CA TYR A 218 21.27 -21.61 -27.69
C TYR A 218 22.69 -22.21 -27.57
N PHE A 219 23.65 -21.49 -26.98
CA PHE A 219 25.05 -21.89 -26.85
C PHE A 219 25.60 -21.48 -25.48
N PHE A 220 25.56 -22.41 -24.52
CA PHE A 220 26.05 -22.30 -23.14
C PHE A 220 25.27 -21.36 -22.19
N GLY A 221 24.83 -21.92 -21.05
CA GLY A 221 24.30 -21.16 -19.90
C GLY A 221 22.77 -21.05 -19.82
N LYS A 222 22.19 -21.67 -18.78
CA LYS A 222 20.91 -21.19 -18.23
C LYS A 222 21.25 -19.95 -17.39
N ALA A 223 20.83 -18.78 -17.84
CA ALA A 223 20.73 -17.60 -16.99
C ALA A 223 19.24 -17.26 -16.89
N ASP A 224 18.69 -17.47 -15.70
CA ASP A 224 17.38 -16.91 -15.36
C ASP A 224 17.62 -15.42 -15.03
N GLU A 225 16.88 -14.53 -15.68
CA GLU A 225 17.07 -13.08 -15.60
C GLU A 225 15.82 -12.44 -14.98
N ASP A 226 15.95 -11.78 -13.83
CA ASP A 226 14.84 -11.06 -13.18
C ASP A 226 14.65 -9.69 -13.84
N VAL A 227 13.51 -9.51 -14.52
CA VAL A 227 13.17 -8.26 -15.23
C VAL A 227 12.15 -7.47 -14.42
N CYS A 228 12.52 -6.26 -13.97
CA CYS A 228 11.60 -5.37 -13.25
C CYS A 228 10.50 -4.82 -14.19
N TRP A 229 9.24 -5.18 -13.91
CA TRP A 229 8.08 -4.80 -14.73
C TRP A 229 7.23 -3.69 -14.10
N GLU A 230 7.37 -3.38 -12.82
CA GLU A 230 6.69 -2.26 -12.15
C GLU A 230 7.51 -1.74 -10.95
N GLN A 231 7.56 -0.42 -10.77
CA GLN A 231 8.23 0.22 -9.64
C GLN A 231 7.34 1.28 -8.97
N TRP A 232 7.28 1.26 -7.64
CA TRP A 232 6.69 2.30 -6.80
C TRP A 232 7.76 2.96 -5.95
N THR A 233 7.82 4.29 -6.00
CA THR A 233 8.73 5.12 -5.20
C THR A 233 7.90 5.93 -4.21
N LEU A 234 8.19 5.81 -2.91
CA LEU A 234 7.57 6.61 -1.85
C LEU A 234 8.60 7.63 -1.36
N ASP A 235 8.34 8.90 -1.64
CA ASP A 235 9.13 10.04 -1.17
C ASP A 235 8.59 10.52 0.18
N VAL A 236 9.23 10.10 1.26
CA VAL A 236 8.81 10.36 2.64
C VAL A 236 9.46 11.63 3.17
N THR A 237 8.63 12.52 3.71
CA THR A 237 9.05 13.80 4.30
C THR A 237 8.59 13.86 5.75
N LEU A 238 9.56 13.97 6.67
CA LEU A 238 9.30 13.97 8.11
C LEU A 238 8.93 15.36 8.62
N ALA A 239 7.78 15.46 9.27
CA ALA A 239 7.33 16.65 9.97
C ALA A 239 7.99 16.76 11.35
N GLN A 240 8.45 17.95 11.70
CA GLN A 240 8.97 18.30 13.03
C GLN A 240 8.08 19.40 13.66
N PRO A 241 6.87 19.07 14.13
CA PRO A 241 6.02 20.03 14.83
C PRO A 241 6.71 20.54 16.10
N ARG A 242 6.69 21.85 16.35
CA ARG A 242 7.34 22.48 17.51
C ARG A 242 6.37 23.02 18.56
N THR A 243 5.09 23.11 18.23
CA THR A 243 4.01 23.59 19.10
C THR A 243 2.81 22.67 19.00
N GLU A 244 1.93 22.65 20.01
CA GLU A 244 0.66 21.89 19.98
C GLU A 244 -0.22 22.27 18.77
N THR A 245 -0.21 23.56 18.40
CA THR A 245 -0.91 24.07 17.21
C THR A 245 -0.34 23.47 15.93
N ASP A 246 0.97 23.23 15.86
CA ASP A 246 1.59 22.58 14.70
C ASP A 246 1.32 21.07 14.68
N VAL A 247 1.28 20.39 15.83
CA VAL A 247 0.87 18.97 15.92
C VAL A 247 -0.51 18.77 15.30
N LEU A 248 -1.48 19.63 15.63
CA LEU A 248 -2.83 19.58 15.07
C LEU A 248 -2.87 19.80 13.55
N LYS A 249 -2.05 20.72 13.02
CA LYS A 249 -1.92 20.97 11.56
C LYS A 249 -1.24 19.78 10.86
N VAL A 250 -0.15 19.27 11.44
CA VAL A 250 0.62 18.13 10.92
C VAL A 250 -0.24 16.88 10.87
N ARG A 251 -1.02 16.57 11.92
CA ARG A 251 -1.95 15.43 11.91
C ARG A 251 -2.96 15.51 10.75
N ARG A 252 -3.59 16.68 10.55
CA ARG A 252 -4.53 16.89 9.43
C ARG A 252 -3.86 16.75 8.05
N ALA A 253 -2.64 17.28 7.91
CA ALA A 253 -1.86 17.16 6.67
C ALA A 253 -1.43 15.71 6.40
N MET A 254 -1.06 14.97 7.44
CA MET A 254 -0.68 13.55 7.39
C MET A 254 -1.87 12.67 7.01
N THR A 255 -3.06 12.83 7.63
CA THR A 255 -4.29 12.14 7.20
C THR A 255 -4.55 12.36 5.71
N LYS A 256 -4.51 13.63 5.26
CA LYS A 256 -4.74 13.98 3.85
C LYS A 256 -3.65 13.43 2.91
N SER A 257 -2.41 13.31 3.37
CA SER A 257 -1.32 12.71 2.60
C SER A 257 -1.53 11.20 2.42
N LEU A 258 -1.93 10.50 3.48
CA LEU A 258 -2.25 9.07 3.46
C LEU A 258 -3.46 8.80 2.55
N GLU A 259 -4.52 9.59 2.68
CA GLU A 259 -5.71 9.54 1.82
C GLU A 259 -5.35 9.75 0.33
N LYS A 260 -4.57 10.78 0.02
CA LYS A 260 -4.10 11.06 -1.35
C LYS A 260 -3.25 9.91 -1.90
N ALA A 261 -2.39 9.30 -1.09
CA ALA A 261 -1.55 8.18 -1.49
C ALA A 261 -2.39 6.92 -1.79
N ALA A 262 -3.30 6.55 -0.89
CA ALA A 262 -4.18 5.39 -1.05
C ALA A 262 -5.07 5.51 -2.31
N HIS A 263 -5.75 6.64 -2.50
CA HIS A 263 -6.55 6.89 -3.70
C HIS A 263 -5.69 6.90 -4.98
N LYS A 264 -4.46 7.41 -4.92
CA LYS A 264 -3.54 7.39 -6.06
C LYS A 264 -3.11 5.97 -6.43
N ILE A 265 -2.86 5.09 -5.44
CA ILE A 265 -2.61 3.67 -5.69
C ILE A 265 -3.83 3.06 -6.38
N ILE A 266 -5.02 3.17 -5.79
CA ILE A 266 -6.28 2.60 -6.32
C ILE A 266 -6.55 3.08 -7.76
N ALA A 267 -6.31 4.36 -8.07
CA ALA A 267 -6.47 4.90 -9.41
C ALA A 267 -5.47 4.32 -10.42
N ILE A 268 -4.18 4.21 -10.03
CA ILE A 268 -3.13 3.65 -10.88
C ILE A 268 -3.36 2.15 -11.11
N VAL A 269 -3.57 1.35 -10.06
CA VAL A 269 -3.74 -0.11 -10.21
C VAL A 269 -5.01 -0.51 -10.98
N ASN A 270 -6.00 0.38 -11.03
CA ASN A 270 -7.19 0.18 -11.86
C ASN A 270 -7.03 0.60 -13.32
N ARG A 271 -6.21 1.63 -13.59
CA ARG A 271 -5.89 2.10 -14.94
C ARG A 271 -4.85 1.22 -15.63
N ASP A 272 -3.79 0.87 -14.90
CA ASP A 272 -2.59 0.24 -15.43
C ASP A 272 -2.60 -1.25 -15.03
N LYS A 273 -3.13 -2.08 -15.93
CA LYS A 273 -3.22 -3.55 -15.80
C LYS A 273 -2.51 -4.30 -16.93
N ASP A 274 -2.47 -3.71 -18.14
CA ASP A 274 -1.98 -4.36 -19.38
C ASP A 274 -0.45 -4.58 -19.43
N HIS A 275 0.29 -4.14 -18.41
CA HIS A 275 1.72 -4.35 -18.26
C HIS A 275 2.08 -5.41 -17.21
N ILE A 276 1.09 -5.97 -16.50
CA ILE A 276 1.30 -7.10 -15.59
C ILE A 276 1.66 -8.32 -16.46
N PRO A 277 2.81 -9.00 -16.24
CA PRO A 277 3.21 -10.14 -17.06
C PRO A 277 2.24 -11.33 -16.94
N PRO A 278 2.20 -12.25 -17.91
CA PRO A 278 1.47 -13.49 -17.77
C PRO A 278 2.11 -14.36 -16.67
N ILE A 279 1.30 -15.05 -15.87
CA ILE A 279 1.80 -16.04 -14.90
C ILE A 279 2.28 -17.28 -15.67
N THR A 280 3.60 -17.50 -15.71
CA THR A 280 4.24 -18.62 -16.44
C THR A 280 4.72 -19.76 -15.54
N THR A 281 4.58 -19.64 -14.22
CA THR A 281 5.09 -20.59 -13.21
C THR A 281 3.99 -21.04 -12.26
N THR A 282 4.20 -22.19 -11.63
CA THR A 282 3.38 -22.68 -10.50
C THR A 282 4.01 -22.36 -9.14
N ASP A 283 5.04 -21.51 -9.10
CA ASP A 283 5.63 -20.99 -7.86
C ASP A 283 4.55 -20.27 -7.04
N ALA A 284 4.60 -20.41 -5.70
CA ALA A 284 3.62 -19.79 -4.81
C ALA A 284 3.49 -18.27 -5.02
N ASN A 285 4.63 -17.59 -5.23
CA ASN A 285 4.68 -16.20 -5.70
C ASN A 285 5.22 -16.16 -7.14
N PRO A 286 4.41 -15.81 -8.15
CA PRO A 286 4.85 -15.75 -9.55
C PRO A 286 5.70 -14.51 -9.88
N PHE A 287 5.65 -13.46 -9.06
CA PHE A 287 6.39 -12.22 -9.30
C PHE A 287 7.25 -11.86 -8.07
N PRO A 288 8.57 -12.14 -8.11
CA PRO A 288 9.49 -11.70 -7.07
C PRO A 288 9.42 -10.19 -6.86
N TYR A 289 9.73 -9.74 -5.65
CA TYR A 289 9.72 -8.31 -5.31
C TYR A 289 10.93 -7.93 -4.46
N GLN A 290 11.29 -6.65 -4.50
CA GLN A 290 12.33 -6.07 -3.68
C GLN A 290 11.86 -4.75 -3.07
N ILE A 291 12.21 -4.53 -1.80
CA ILE A 291 12.05 -3.24 -1.13
C ILE A 291 13.45 -2.65 -0.88
N VAL A 292 13.70 -1.45 -1.39
CA VAL A 292 14.98 -0.74 -1.31
C VAL A 292 14.79 0.58 -0.58
N VAL A 293 15.64 0.86 0.41
CA VAL A 293 15.63 2.11 1.20
C VAL A 293 16.75 3.01 0.71
N ASN A 294 16.43 4.29 0.48
CA ASN A 294 17.32 5.31 -0.07
C ASN A 294 18.18 4.74 -1.21
N PRO A 295 17.56 4.25 -2.31
CA PRO A 295 18.32 3.79 -3.45
C PRO A 295 19.27 4.91 -3.87
N LYS A 296 20.57 4.58 -3.94
CA LYS A 296 21.54 5.52 -4.50
C LYS A 296 21.08 5.83 -5.92
N SER A 297 21.16 7.09 -6.34
CA SER A 297 20.94 7.46 -7.74
C SER A 297 21.92 6.66 -8.59
N VAL A 298 21.42 5.60 -9.21
CA VAL A 298 22.19 4.79 -10.15
C VAL A 298 22.40 5.68 -11.36
N ASN A 299 23.58 6.30 -11.45
CA ASN A 299 24.08 6.82 -12.72
C ASN A 299 23.88 5.70 -13.75
N GLU A 300 23.34 6.04 -14.92
CA GLU A 300 22.61 5.13 -15.83
C GLU A 300 23.40 3.91 -16.38
N ASN A 301 24.65 3.72 -15.95
CA ASN A 301 25.60 2.73 -16.45
C ASN A 301 25.77 1.48 -15.56
N ASP A 302 25.19 1.39 -14.35
CA ASP A 302 25.44 0.25 -13.43
C ASP A 302 24.61 -1.01 -13.73
N TRP A 303 24.17 -1.18 -14.99
CA TRP A 303 23.54 -2.41 -15.52
C TRP A 303 24.53 -3.58 -15.71
N ARG A 304 25.72 -3.51 -15.11
CA ARG A 304 26.71 -4.59 -15.19
C ARG A 304 26.36 -5.68 -14.16
N PRO A 305 26.11 -6.93 -14.58
CA PRO A 305 25.91 -8.02 -13.63
C PRO A 305 27.18 -8.19 -12.81
N ARG A 306 27.06 -8.09 -11.48
CA ARG A 306 28.15 -8.48 -10.57
C ARG A 306 28.29 -9.99 -10.62
N ILE A 307 29.17 -10.45 -11.51
CA ILE A 307 29.74 -11.79 -11.46
C ILE A 307 30.39 -11.93 -10.07
N GLY A 308 29.76 -12.72 -9.21
CA GLY A 308 30.34 -13.08 -7.92
C GLY A 308 31.53 -13.98 -8.14
N LEU A 309 32.72 -13.53 -7.72
CA LEU A 309 33.85 -14.39 -7.46
C LEU A 309 33.80 -14.80 -5.98
N PHE A 310 33.41 -16.05 -5.74
CA PHE A 310 33.70 -16.84 -4.55
C PHE A 310 33.86 -18.31 -5.00
#